data_AF-A0A819YFJ0-F1
#
_entry.id   AF-A0A819YFJ0-F1
#
_cell.length_a   1.000
_cell.length_b   1.000
_cell.length_c   1.000
_cell.angle_alpha   90.00
_cell.angle_beta   90.00
_cell.angle_gamma   90.00
#
_symmetry.space_group_name_H-M   'P 1'
#
loop_
_entity.id
_entity.type
_entity.pdbx_description
1 polymer ?
#
loop_
_entity_poly.entity_id
_entity_poly.type
_entity_poly.pdbx_seq_one_letter_code
_entity_poly.pdbx_strand_id
1 'polypeptide(L)'
;MIRFTWCSVIDIIFVELTTTITKSIFHVRNTTSSAYDILIIHILSTANNFDRRKIIRSTWASPLIGTCFVFILGKSQDSTSSTQLRIDHEKRQYKDIVQIDHVESYGNVVYKEVAALHWSSHFYPSIPY
;
A
#
# COMPACT_ATOMS: atom_id res chain seq x y z
N MET A 1 25.51 -17.23 -26.94
CA MET A 1 24.06 -17.05 -27.14
C MET A 1 23.37 -17.37 -25.82
N ILE A 2 23.21 -16.39 -24.94
CA ILE A 2 22.64 -16.56 -23.60
C ILE A 2 21.15 -16.20 -23.70
N ARG A 3 20.27 -17.20 -23.61
CA ARG A 3 18.83 -16.98 -23.45
C ARG A 3 18.60 -16.59 -21.99
N PHE A 4 18.44 -15.30 -21.73
CA PHE A 4 17.80 -14.85 -20.49
C PHE A 4 16.30 -15.12 -20.63
N THR A 5 15.83 -16.19 -20.02
CA THR A 5 14.40 -16.45 -19.84
C THR A 5 13.85 -15.44 -18.85
N TRP A 6 12.91 -14.63 -19.31
CA TRP A 6 12.21 -13.60 -18.54
C TRP A 6 11.51 -14.10 -17.25
N CYS A 7 11.37 -15.42 -17.04
CA CYS A 7 10.88 -16.00 -15.79
C CYS A 7 11.83 -15.73 -14.60
N SER A 8 13.14 -15.89 -14.77
CA SER A 8 14.06 -15.88 -13.62
C SER A 8 14.20 -14.51 -12.96
N VAL A 9 14.02 -13.43 -13.71
CA VAL A 9 14.07 -12.06 -13.16
C VAL A 9 12.80 -11.74 -12.39
N ILE A 10 11.63 -12.17 -12.89
CA ILE A 10 10.35 -11.99 -12.20
C ILE A 10 10.31 -12.84 -10.94
N ASP A 11 10.79 -14.08 -10.98
CA ASP A 11 10.81 -14.97 -9.80
C ASP A 11 11.77 -14.49 -8.71
N ILE A 12 12.96 -13.97 -9.07
CA ILE A 12 13.91 -13.40 -8.10
C ILE A 12 13.36 -12.11 -7.50
N ILE A 13 12.76 -11.23 -8.32
CA ILE A 13 12.05 -10.05 -7.84
C ILE A 13 10.90 -10.50 -6.91
N PHE A 14 10.12 -11.52 -7.26
CA PHE A 14 9.00 -12.03 -6.45
C PHE A 14 9.45 -12.64 -5.11
N VAL A 15 10.57 -13.35 -5.05
CA VAL A 15 11.13 -13.92 -3.81
C VAL A 15 11.74 -12.86 -2.89
N GLU A 16 12.48 -11.88 -3.42
CA GLU A 16 12.96 -10.73 -2.63
C GLU A 16 11.81 -9.82 -2.19
N LEU A 17 10.79 -9.65 -3.04
CA LEU A 17 9.56 -8.92 -2.72
C LEU A 17 8.85 -9.54 -1.51
N THR A 18 8.59 -10.85 -1.52
CA THR A 18 7.81 -11.50 -0.44
C THR A 18 8.50 -11.44 0.93
N THR A 19 9.82 -11.52 1.00
CA THR A 19 10.58 -11.55 2.26
C THR A 19 10.72 -10.17 2.92
N THR A 20 10.84 -9.09 2.14
CA THR A 20 10.85 -7.71 2.68
C THR A 20 9.42 -7.21 2.97
N ILE A 21 8.44 -7.59 2.14
CA ILE A 21 7.02 -7.26 2.34
C ILE A 21 6.50 -7.88 3.65
N THR A 22 6.91 -9.11 3.98
CA THR A 22 6.31 -9.88 5.08
C THR A 22 6.58 -9.36 6.49
N LYS A 23 7.69 -8.65 6.75
CA LYS A 23 7.99 -8.17 8.10
C LYS A 23 7.30 -6.85 8.49
N SER A 24 6.93 -6.01 7.52
CA SER A 24 6.43 -4.65 7.79
C SER A 24 4.95 -4.46 7.47
N ILE A 25 4.35 -5.28 6.61
CA ILE A 25 3.06 -4.95 5.98
C ILE A 25 1.84 -5.49 6.74
N PHE A 26 1.97 -6.50 7.60
CA PHE A 26 0.80 -7.25 8.10
C PHE A 26 0.18 -6.79 9.42
N HIS A 27 0.56 -5.66 10.00
CA HIS A 27 -0.02 -5.26 11.30
C HIS A 27 -1.27 -4.37 11.21
N VAL A 28 -1.71 -3.96 10.01
CA VAL A 28 -2.85 -3.04 9.87
C VAL A 28 -3.95 -3.65 9.01
N ARG A 29 -5.00 -4.12 9.70
CA ARG A 29 -6.34 -4.20 9.10
C ARG A 29 -6.88 -2.78 8.98
N ASN A 30 -7.40 -2.44 7.79
CA ASN A 30 -8.17 -1.22 7.66
C ASN A 30 -9.44 -1.36 8.51
N THR A 31 -9.67 -0.42 9.43
CA THR A 31 -10.84 -0.49 10.33
C THR A 31 -12.13 0.00 9.68
N THR A 32 -12.06 0.58 8.47
CA THR A 32 -13.26 1.05 7.76
C THR A 32 -13.93 -0.03 6.93
N SER A 33 -13.32 -1.22 6.83
CA SER A 33 -13.88 -2.27 5.98
C SER A 33 -15.02 -3.02 6.64
N SER A 34 -16.10 -3.22 5.88
CA SER A 34 -17.24 -4.02 6.29
C SER A 34 -17.13 -5.44 5.75
N ALA A 35 -17.82 -6.40 6.39
CA ALA A 35 -17.95 -7.76 5.86
C ALA A 35 -18.66 -7.82 4.49
N TYR A 36 -19.30 -6.72 4.10
CA TYR A 36 -20.05 -6.55 2.85
C TYR A 36 -19.29 -5.74 1.79
N ASP A 37 -18.00 -5.47 1.98
CA ASP A 37 -17.21 -4.80 0.96
C ASP A 37 -17.11 -5.70 -0.29
N ILE A 38 -17.38 -5.11 -1.45
CA ILE A 38 -17.35 -5.77 -2.77
C ILE A 38 -16.27 -5.21 -3.68
N LEU A 39 -15.66 -4.08 -3.30
CA LEU A 39 -14.64 -3.39 -4.09
C LEU A 39 -13.55 -2.85 -3.16
N ILE A 40 -12.28 -3.10 -3.52
CA ILE A 40 -11.11 -2.51 -2.88
C ILE A 40 -10.42 -1.60 -3.88
N ILE A 41 -10.17 -0.36 -3.50
CA ILE A 41 -9.47 0.63 -4.33
C ILE A 41 -8.13 0.96 -3.67
N HIS A 42 -7.05 0.62 -4.37
CA HIS A 42 -5.69 0.95 -3.99
C HIS A 42 -5.31 2.33 -4.52
N ILE A 43 -4.81 3.19 -3.64
CA ILE A 43 -4.39 4.54 -3.99
C ILE A 43 -2.90 4.67 -3.71
N LEU A 44 -2.10 4.54 -4.77
CA LEU A 44 -0.65 4.70 -4.68
C LEU A 44 -0.34 6.19 -4.46
N SER A 45 0.23 6.52 -3.31
CA SER A 45 0.60 7.89 -2.96
C SER A 45 2.04 7.94 -2.46
N THR A 46 2.70 9.08 -2.65
CA THR A 46 4.02 9.31 -2.04
C THR A 46 3.87 9.70 -0.58
N ALA A 47 4.90 9.44 0.24
CA ALA A 47 4.95 9.84 1.65
C ALA A 47 4.57 11.32 1.89
N ASN A 48 5.10 12.24 1.07
CA ASN A 48 4.96 13.69 1.28
C ASN A 48 3.62 14.29 0.81
N ASN A 49 2.79 13.54 0.08
CA ASN A 49 1.56 14.05 -0.54
C ASN A 49 0.34 14.04 0.41
N PHE A 50 0.46 14.65 1.59
CA PHE A 50 -0.61 14.71 2.60
C PHE A 50 -1.87 15.43 2.08
N ASP A 51 -1.70 16.60 1.44
CA ASP A 51 -2.82 17.41 0.97
C ASP A 51 -3.61 16.70 -0.13
N ARG A 52 -2.92 15.98 -1.02
CA ARG A 52 -3.56 15.16 -2.04
C ARG A 52 -4.41 14.05 -1.42
N ARG A 53 -3.89 13.34 -0.41
CA ARG A 53 -4.68 12.33 0.31
C ARG A 53 -5.89 12.95 1.00
N LYS A 54 -5.73 14.10 1.64
CA LYS A 54 -6.83 14.84 2.27
C LYS A 54 -7.93 15.20 1.27
N ILE A 55 -7.57 15.73 0.10
CA ILE A 55 -8.52 16.07 -0.97
C ILE A 55 -9.23 14.81 -1.48
N ILE A 56 -8.50 13.72 -1.69
CA ILE A 56 -9.09 12.45 -2.14
C ILE A 56 -10.14 11.96 -1.13
N ARG A 57 -9.81 11.93 0.16
CA ARG A 57 -10.75 11.57 1.25
C ARG A 57 -11.99 12.47 1.29
N SER A 58 -11.83 13.77 1.00
CA SER A 58 -12.95 14.72 1.02
C SER A 58 -13.73 14.79 -0.30
N THR A 59 -13.34 14.03 -1.32
CA THR A 59 -13.99 14.03 -2.64
C THR A 59 -14.55 12.66 -2.96
N TRP A 60 -13.90 11.90 -3.84
CA TRP A 60 -14.42 10.65 -4.37
C TRP A 60 -14.15 9.44 -3.46
N ALA A 61 -13.16 9.52 -2.57
CA ALA A 61 -12.90 8.48 -1.56
C ALA A 61 -13.74 8.71 -0.29
N SER A 62 -15.01 9.11 -0.48
CA SER A 62 -15.99 9.15 0.60
C SER A 62 -16.41 7.73 0.94
N PRO A 63 -16.66 7.40 2.22
CA PRO A 63 -17.11 6.08 2.63
C PRO A 63 -18.46 5.74 1.98
N LEU A 64 -18.39 4.95 0.92
CA LEU A 64 -19.53 4.37 0.21
C LEU A 64 -19.73 2.95 0.74
N ILE A 65 -21.00 2.56 0.90
CA ILE A 65 -21.34 1.21 1.35
C ILE A 65 -20.77 0.20 0.35
N GLY A 66 -19.99 -0.75 0.85
CA GLY A 66 -19.42 -1.82 0.05
C GLY A 66 -18.11 -1.47 -0.65
N THR A 67 -17.49 -0.32 -0.37
CA THR A 67 -16.19 0.07 -0.95
C THR A 67 -15.16 0.36 0.13
N CYS A 68 -14.00 -0.28 0.02
CA CYS A 68 -12.85 -0.04 0.89
C CYS A 68 -11.76 0.71 0.12
N PHE A 69 -11.28 1.82 0.67
CA PHE A 69 -10.15 2.58 0.12
C PHE A 69 -8.92 2.39 1.00
N VAL A 70 -7.76 2.24 0.38
CA VAL A 70 -6.49 2.15 1.11
C VAL A 70 -5.38 2.89 0.37
N PHE A 71 -4.64 3.71 1.11
CA PHE A 71 -3.46 4.41 0.61
C PHE A 71 -2.22 3.55 0.80
N ILE A 72 -1.47 3.37 -0.28
CA ILE A 72 -0.21 2.61 -0.26
C ILE A 72 0.96 3.59 -0.36
N LEU A 73 1.79 3.62 0.67
CA LEU A 73 2.92 4.54 0.82
C LEU A 73 4.25 3.79 0.94
N GLY A 74 5.34 4.40 0.48
CA GLY A 74 6.69 4.01 0.88
C GLY A 74 7.10 4.66 2.21
N LYS A 75 8.27 4.29 2.72
CA LYS A 75 8.95 5.03 3.78
C LYS A 75 9.52 6.33 3.25
N SER A 76 9.47 7.36 4.08
CA SER A 76 10.27 8.57 3.82
C SER A 76 11.75 8.21 3.82
N GLN A 77 12.54 8.90 3.00
CA GLN A 77 13.98 8.64 2.85
C GLN A 77 14.72 8.77 4.19
N ASP A 78 14.25 9.64 5.08
CA ASP A 78 14.75 9.79 6.44
C ASP A 78 13.70 9.32 7.46
N SER A 79 14.03 8.28 8.23
CA SER A 79 13.17 7.72 9.28
C SER A 79 12.94 8.68 10.46
N THR A 80 13.84 9.64 10.64
CA THR A 80 13.78 10.73 11.63
C THR A 80 13.12 12.00 11.09
N SER A 81 12.67 11.99 9.82
CA SER A 81 12.03 13.16 9.24
C SER A 81 10.70 13.48 9.93
N SER A 82 10.40 14.77 9.99
CA SER A 82 9.07 15.29 10.34
C SER A 82 7.97 14.63 9.49
N THR A 83 8.29 14.17 8.28
CA THR A 83 7.39 13.45 7.37
C THR A 83 6.93 12.10 7.95
N GLN A 84 7.83 11.26 8.47
CA GLN A 84 7.43 9.96 9.01
C GLN A 84 6.54 10.13 10.25
N LEU A 85 6.87 11.08 11.13
CA LEU A 85 6.03 11.41 12.30
C LEU A 85 4.62 11.87 11.88
N ARG A 86 4.51 12.67 10.81
CA ARG A 86 3.23 13.08 10.24
C ARG A 86 2.46 11.91 9.62
N ILE A 87 3.13 10.98 8.94
CA ILE A 87 2.52 9.75 8.41
C ILE A 87 2.00 8.89 9.54
N ASP A 88 2.77 8.71 10.61
CA ASP A 88 2.34 7.90 11.75
C ASP A 88 1.11 8.51 12.45
N HIS A 89 1.06 9.85 12.54
CA HIS A 89 -0.12 10.55 13.04
C HIS A 89 -1.33 10.35 12.10
N GLU A 90 -1.15 10.54 10.80
CA GLU A 90 -2.19 10.34 9.79
C GLU A 90 -2.72 8.90 9.80
N LYS A 91 -1.82 7.91 9.88
CA LYS A 91 -2.13 6.49 9.96
C LYS A 91 -2.94 6.16 11.20
N ARG A 92 -2.62 6.74 12.36
CA ARG A 92 -3.41 6.58 13.59
C ARG A 92 -4.79 7.23 13.48
N GLN A 93 -4.88 8.38 12.81
CA GLN A 93 -6.12 9.14 12.67
C GLN A 93 -7.12 8.46 11.72
N TYR A 94 -6.67 8.08 10.51
CA TYR A 94 -7.56 7.61 9.45
C TYR A 94 -7.58 6.09 9.29
N LYS A 95 -6.53 5.38 9.73
CA LYS A 95 -6.40 3.91 9.67
C LYS A 95 -6.55 3.31 8.27
N ASP A 96 -6.35 4.13 7.23
CA ASP A 96 -6.48 3.80 5.81
C ASP A 96 -5.12 3.78 5.08
N ILE A 97 -4.02 3.68 5.82
CA ILE A 97 -2.65 3.72 5.27
C ILE A 97 -1.93 2.40 5.50
N VAL A 98 -1.48 1.80 4.40
CA VAL A 98 -0.51 0.70 4.36
C VAL A 98 0.83 1.28 3.92
N GLN A 99 1.84 1.10 4.76
CA GLN A 99 3.18 1.60 4.49
C GLN A 99 4.14 0.43 4.30
N ILE A 100 4.91 0.49 3.22
CA ILE A 100 5.89 -0.52 2.83
C ILE A 100 7.25 -0.12 3.38
N ASP A 101 8.04 -1.10 3.78
CA ASP A 101 9.43 -0.91 4.19
C ASP A 101 10.37 -0.74 2.99
N HIS A 102 10.09 0.27 2.18
CA HIS A 102 10.93 0.62 1.05
C HIS A 102 10.95 2.14 0.89
N VAL A 103 12.13 2.72 0.64
CA VAL A 103 12.26 4.15 0.40
C VAL A 103 11.45 4.53 -0.83
N GLU A 104 10.64 5.58 -0.63
CA GLU A 104 9.82 6.20 -1.65
C GLU A 104 10.68 6.67 -2.83
N SER A 105 10.48 6.06 -3.99
CA SER A 105 11.08 6.48 -5.27
C SER A 105 10.12 6.17 -6.40
N TYR A 106 10.15 6.97 -7.46
CA TYR A 106 9.33 6.77 -8.65
C TYR A 106 9.60 5.41 -9.32
N GLY A 107 10.85 4.93 -9.27
CA GLY A 107 11.20 3.59 -9.78
C GLY A 107 10.55 2.45 -8.98
N ASN A 108 10.03 2.73 -7.78
CA ASN A 108 9.53 1.72 -6.85
C ASN A 108 7.99 1.66 -6.79
N VAL A 109 7.30 2.22 -7.78
CA VAL A 109 5.82 2.14 -7.87
C VAL A 109 5.34 0.69 -7.98
N VAL A 110 6.08 -0.16 -8.69
CA VAL A 110 5.75 -1.60 -8.82
C VAL A 110 5.71 -2.29 -7.45
N TYR A 111 6.63 -1.97 -6.55
CA TYR A 111 6.63 -2.51 -5.18
C TYR A 111 5.35 -2.14 -4.43
N LYS A 112 4.82 -0.95 -4.68
CA LYS A 112 3.56 -0.52 -4.08
C LYS A 112 2.37 -1.28 -4.58
N GLU A 113 2.32 -1.51 -5.89
CA GLU A 113 1.24 -2.28 -6.49
C GLU A 113 1.23 -3.73 -5.98
N VAL A 114 2.40 -4.38 -5.96
CA VAL A 114 2.54 -5.74 -5.41
C VAL A 114 2.13 -5.79 -3.94
N ALA A 115 2.57 -4.82 -3.13
CA ALA A 115 2.18 -4.75 -1.73
C ALA A 115 0.68 -4.53 -1.53
N ALA A 116 0.03 -3.76 -2.41
CA ALA A 116 -1.40 -3.53 -2.38
C ALA A 116 -2.18 -4.83 -2.63
N LEU A 117 -1.81 -5.55 -3.69
CA LEU A 117 -2.41 -6.84 -4.05
C LEU A 117 -2.17 -7.90 -2.97
N HIS A 118 -0.96 -7.94 -2.40
CA HIS A 118 -0.67 -8.85 -1.31
C HIS A 118 -1.50 -8.50 -0.05
N TRP A 119 -1.65 -7.21 0.27
CA TRP A 119 -2.45 -6.78 1.41
C TRP A 119 -3.93 -7.13 1.23
N SER A 120 -4.51 -6.89 0.05
CA SER A 120 -5.91 -7.23 -0.23
C SER A 120 -6.14 -8.74 -0.20
N SER A 121 -5.24 -9.52 -0.81
CA SER A 121 -5.32 -10.99 -0.77
C SER A 121 -5.24 -11.56 0.65
N HIS A 122 -4.50 -10.91 1.56
CA HIS A 122 -4.34 -11.38 2.93
C HIS A 122 -5.54 -11.03 3.82
N PHE A 123 -6.10 -9.83 3.68
CA PHE A 123 -7.16 -9.34 4.57
C PHE A 123 -8.59 -9.52 4.03
N TYR A 124 -8.75 -9.60 2.70
CA TYR A 124 -10.05 -9.71 2.02
C TYR A 124 -10.01 -10.80 0.94
N PRO A 125 -9.73 -12.06 1.30
CA PRO A 125 -9.61 -13.15 0.32
C PRO A 125 -10.91 -13.44 -0.44
N SER A 126 -12.06 -12.96 0.05
CA SER A 126 -13.38 -13.16 -0.55
C SER A 126 -13.72 -12.17 -1.65
N ILE A 127 -12.99 -11.06 -1.79
CA ILE A 127 -13.27 -10.04 -2.80
C ILE A 127 -12.42 -10.36 -4.05
N PRO A 128 -13.04 -10.70 -5.19
CA PRO A 128 -12.31 -10.93 -6.43
C PRO A 128 -11.70 -9.61 -6.95
N TYR A 129 -10.54 -9.70 -7.60
CA TYR A 129 -9.74 -8.57 -8.10
C TYR A 129 -10.23 -8.05 -9.45
#